data_AF-A0A538IDX6-F1
#
_entry.id   AF-A0A538IDX6-F1
#
_cell.length_a   1.000
_cell.length_b   1.000
_cell.length_c   1.000
_cell.angle_alpha   90.00
_cell.angle_beta   90.00
_cell.angle_gamma   90.00
#
_symmetry.space_group_name_H-M   'P 1'
#
loop_
_entity.id
_entity.type
_entity.pdbx_description
1 polymer ?
#
loop_
_entity_poly.entity_id
_entity_poly.type
_entity_poly.pdbx_seq_one_letter_code
_entity_poly.pdbx_strand_id
1 'polypeptide(L)'
;MGTGDQVVFASAQRKLIPSGSITPIHLSQQSDSAHVLEKDGGIGFLTEGWYEVLLRVDWDPSDSSGTRFSHTKIPGQEPLHSEAISSSVLNVISEGRQLLRGNSLFGPDRTTTLVLEVWQDSGHDIEVRYAELIVRELRVPWHID
;
A
#
# COMPACT_ATOMS: atom_id res chain seq x y z
N MET A 1 -15.25 -3.47 22.40
CA MET A 1 -14.18 -2.53 21.99
C MET A 1 -14.29 -2.38 20.49
N GLY A 2 -14.87 -1.27 20.03
CA GLY A 2 -15.12 -1.05 18.60
C GLY A 2 -13.81 -0.80 17.88
N THR A 3 -13.57 -1.53 16.80
CA THR A 3 -12.54 -1.20 15.81
C THR A 3 -12.73 0.25 15.38
N GLY A 4 -11.65 1.05 15.35
CA GLY A 4 -11.67 2.34 14.64
C GLY A 4 -12.11 2.12 13.19
N ASP A 5 -12.62 3.17 12.56
CA ASP A 5 -13.15 3.07 11.19
C ASP A 5 -12.08 2.46 10.28
N GLN A 6 -12.44 1.35 9.62
CA GLN A 6 -11.58 0.66 8.66
C GLN A 6 -12.05 1.03 7.25
N VAL A 7 -11.11 1.41 6.40
CA VAL A 7 -11.37 1.76 5.00
C VAL A 7 -10.47 0.93 4.11
N VAL A 8 -11.04 0.39 3.05
CA VAL A 8 -10.33 -0.44 2.09
C VAL A 8 -10.19 0.30 0.77
N PHE A 9 -8.99 0.27 0.21
CA PHE A 9 -8.67 0.76 -1.13
C PHE A 9 -8.08 -0.39 -1.91
N ALA A 10 -8.63 -0.70 -3.08
CA ALA A 10 -8.23 -1.88 -3.85
C ALA A 10 -8.07 -1.57 -5.33
N SER A 11 -7.15 -2.28 -6.00
CA SER A 11 -7.00 -2.21 -7.45
C SER A 11 -8.23 -2.81 -8.13
N ALA A 12 -8.88 -2.05 -9.01
CA ALA A 12 -10.05 -2.54 -9.76
C ALA A 12 -9.69 -3.60 -10.83
N GLN A 13 -8.46 -3.55 -11.34
CA GLN A 13 -8.00 -4.39 -12.43
C GLN A 13 -6.57 -4.87 -12.15
N ARG A 14 -6.24 -6.00 -12.77
CA ARG A 14 -4.86 -6.48 -12.83
C ARG A 14 -4.02 -5.49 -13.63
N LYS A 15 -2.73 -5.40 -13.31
CA LYS A 15 -1.82 -4.46 -13.96
C LYS A 15 -0.53 -5.12 -14.36
N LEU A 16 -0.14 -4.96 -15.63
CA LEU A 16 1.19 -5.33 -16.12
C LEU A 16 2.21 -4.27 -15.67
N ILE A 17 3.30 -4.76 -15.08
CA ILE A 17 4.39 -3.97 -14.53
C ILE A 17 5.62 -4.20 -15.41
N PRO A 18 6.08 -3.18 -16.15
CA PRO A 18 7.28 -3.31 -16.96
C PRO A 18 8.52 -3.57 -16.11
N SER A 19 9.43 -4.38 -16.65
CA SER A 19 10.71 -4.63 -15.99
C SER A 19 11.53 -3.34 -15.88
N GLY A 20 12.13 -3.11 -14.72
CA GLY A 20 13.00 -1.98 -14.46
C GLY A 20 12.28 -0.65 -14.23
N SER A 21 10.95 -0.60 -14.17
CA SER A 21 10.17 0.66 -14.11
C SER A 21 9.26 0.75 -12.88
N ILE A 22 9.40 1.84 -12.12
CA ILE A 22 8.49 2.15 -11.01
C ILE A 22 7.12 2.47 -11.61
N THR A 23 6.10 1.72 -11.15
CA THR A 23 4.75 1.77 -11.70
C THR A 23 3.77 2.07 -10.57
N PRO A 24 3.04 3.20 -10.59
CA PRO A 24 2.01 3.47 -9.61
C PRO A 24 0.82 2.51 -9.81
N ILE A 25 0.28 1.99 -8.71
CA ILE A 25 -0.96 1.19 -8.73
C ILE A 25 -2.10 2.08 -8.24
N HIS A 26 -3.08 2.31 -9.11
CA HIS A 26 -4.27 3.03 -8.74
C HIS A 26 -5.18 2.14 -7.90
N LEU A 27 -5.62 2.65 -6.75
CA LEU A 27 -6.51 1.97 -5.82
C LEU A 27 -7.78 2.79 -5.67
N SER A 28 -8.93 2.14 -5.82
CA SER A 28 -10.23 2.76 -5.66
C SER A 28 -10.78 2.48 -4.27
N GLN A 29 -11.42 3.48 -3.68
CA GLN A 29 -12.07 3.36 -2.37
C GLN A 29 -13.26 2.37 -2.44
N GLN A 30 -13.30 1.42 -1.50
CA GLN A 30 -14.32 0.37 -1.44
C GLN A 30 -15.42 0.64 -0.38
N SER A 31 -15.17 1.58 0.54
CA SER A 31 -16.10 1.94 1.62
C SER A 31 -15.95 3.41 1.99
N ASP A 32 -17.04 4.06 2.39
CA ASP A 32 -17.01 5.47 2.78
C ASP A 32 -16.24 5.70 4.09
N SER A 33 -15.67 6.90 4.23
CA SER A 33 -15.05 7.38 5.47
C SER A 33 -15.00 8.89 5.52
N ALA A 34 -15.15 9.43 6.73
CA ALA A 34 -14.99 10.85 7.00
C ALA A 34 -13.52 11.27 7.15
N HIS A 35 -12.61 10.30 7.34
CA HIS A 35 -11.23 10.52 7.77
C HIS A 35 -10.23 10.33 6.64
N VAL A 36 -10.53 9.42 5.71
CA VAL A 36 -9.66 9.10 4.58
C VAL A 36 -10.49 8.93 3.31
N LEU A 37 -9.95 9.38 2.19
CA LEU A 37 -10.61 9.24 0.90
C LEU A 37 -9.60 9.07 -0.23
N GLU A 38 -10.07 8.67 -1.40
CA GLU A 38 -9.24 8.70 -2.62
C GLU A 38 -8.98 10.16 -3.05
N LYS A 39 -7.71 10.56 -3.13
CA LYS A 39 -7.28 11.92 -3.47
C LYS A 39 -6.02 11.92 -4.32
N ASP A 40 -6.01 12.70 -5.39
CA ASP A 40 -4.83 12.94 -6.25
C ASP A 40 -4.16 11.64 -6.74
N GLY A 41 -4.95 10.60 -7.02
CA GLY A 41 -4.46 9.29 -7.47
C GLY A 41 -3.89 8.40 -6.35
N GLY A 42 -4.03 8.80 -5.09
CA GLY A 42 -3.65 8.05 -3.91
C GLY A 42 -4.71 8.11 -2.80
N ILE A 43 -4.30 7.84 -1.57
CA ILE A 43 -5.14 7.89 -0.38
C ILE A 43 -4.85 9.17 0.38
N GLY A 44 -5.83 10.05 0.48
CA GLY A 44 -5.78 11.30 1.22
C GLY A 44 -6.24 11.17 2.67
N PHE A 45 -5.54 11.81 3.60
CA PHE A 45 -5.90 11.86 5.02
C PHE A 45 -6.46 13.24 5.38
N LEU A 46 -7.73 13.28 5.78
CA LEU A 46 -8.47 14.52 6.07
C LEU A 46 -8.37 14.95 7.53
N THR A 47 -8.17 14.01 8.44
CA THR A 47 -8.07 14.27 9.88
C THR A 47 -6.69 13.88 10.41
N GLU A 48 -6.15 14.69 11.32
CA GLU A 48 -4.93 14.30 12.03
C GLU A 48 -5.21 13.13 12.96
N GLY A 49 -4.36 12.10 12.90
CA GLY A 49 -4.53 10.90 13.71
C GLY A 49 -3.44 9.86 13.48
N TRP A 50 -3.36 8.90 14.39
CA TRP A 50 -2.52 7.72 14.18
C TRP A 50 -3.28 6.71 13.35
N TYR A 51 -2.69 6.31 12.24
CA TYR A 51 -3.29 5.33 11.35
C TYR A 51 -2.36 4.13 11.19
N GLU A 52 -2.99 2.96 11.19
CA GLU A 52 -2.41 1.73 10.68
C GLU A 52 -2.74 1.61 9.19
N VAL A 53 -1.72 1.28 8.40
CA VAL A 53 -1.85 0.97 6.99
C VAL A 53 -1.30 -0.42 6.74
N LEU A 54 -2.16 -1.31 6.23
CA LEU A 54 -1.80 -2.65 5.78
C LEU A 54 -1.73 -2.66 4.26
N LEU A 55 -0.60 -3.07 3.72
CA LEU A 55 -0.37 -3.26 2.29
C LEU A 55 -0.42 -4.73 1.93
N ARG A 56 -1.11 -5.02 0.83
CA ARG A 56 -1.04 -6.28 0.12
C ARG A 56 -0.81 -6.04 -1.36
N VAL A 57 0.19 -6.72 -1.93
CA VAL A 57 0.41 -6.80 -3.38
C VAL A 57 0.53 -8.26 -3.78
N ASP A 58 -0.38 -8.72 -4.62
CA ASP A 58 -0.40 -10.08 -5.16
C ASP A 58 0.26 -10.07 -6.53
N TRP A 59 1.52 -10.47 -6.59
CA TRP A 59 2.24 -10.68 -7.84
C TRP A 59 1.82 -11.99 -8.49
N ASP A 60 2.03 -12.13 -9.80
CA ASP A 60 1.86 -13.41 -10.48
C ASP A 60 2.82 -14.47 -9.88
N PRO A 61 2.31 -15.50 -9.19
CA PRO A 61 3.14 -16.51 -8.54
C PRO A 61 3.73 -17.52 -9.54
N SER A 62 3.30 -17.52 -10.80
CA SER A 62 3.89 -18.38 -11.83
C SER A 62 5.27 -17.90 -12.27
N ASP A 63 5.62 -16.63 -12.01
CA ASP A 63 6.94 -16.09 -12.29
C ASP A 63 7.79 -15.94 -11.01
N SER A 64 8.80 -16.78 -10.88
CA SER A 64 9.73 -16.79 -9.75
C SER A 64 11.04 -16.04 -10.03
N SER A 65 11.16 -15.32 -11.15
CA SER A 65 12.38 -14.66 -11.59
C SER A 65 12.49 -13.23 -11.06
N GLY A 66 13.71 -12.77 -10.81
CA GLY A 66 13.99 -11.41 -10.34
C GLY A 66 13.49 -11.10 -8.93
N THR A 67 13.29 -9.81 -8.71
CA THR A 67 12.91 -9.15 -7.46
C THR A 67 11.53 -8.55 -7.61
N ARG A 68 10.77 -8.51 -6.53
CA ARG A 68 9.52 -7.78 -6.39
C ARG A 68 9.72 -6.68 -5.37
N PHE A 69 9.37 -5.47 -5.75
CA PHE A 69 9.44 -4.30 -4.90
C PHE A 69 8.07 -3.67 -4.78
N SER A 70 7.64 -3.41 -3.55
CA SER A 70 6.43 -2.65 -3.28
C SER A 70 6.69 -1.64 -2.18
N HIS A 71 6.14 -0.44 -2.34
CA HIS A 71 6.27 0.61 -1.35
C HIS A 71 5.08 1.56 -1.37
N THR A 72 4.82 2.20 -0.24
CA THR A 72 3.81 3.27 -0.14
C THR A 72 4.52 4.60 -0.06
N LYS A 73 4.58 5.30 -1.20
CA LYS A 73 5.21 6.59 -1.35
C LYS A 73 4.42 7.66 -0.61
N ILE A 74 5.15 8.47 0.14
CA ILE A 74 4.70 9.74 0.70
C ILE A 74 5.45 10.86 -0.03
N PRO A 75 4.77 11.76 -0.77
CA PRO A 75 5.46 12.83 -1.47
C PRO A 75 6.34 13.67 -0.53
N GLY A 76 7.64 13.76 -0.84
CA GLY A 76 8.61 14.55 -0.08
C GLY A 76 9.09 13.92 1.24
N GLN A 77 8.72 12.67 1.53
CA GLN A 77 9.15 11.95 2.74
C GLN A 77 9.59 10.53 2.39
N GLU A 78 10.21 9.86 3.37
CA GLU A 78 10.48 8.42 3.29
C GLU A 78 9.16 7.62 3.19
N PRO A 79 9.14 6.49 2.45
CA PRO A 79 7.93 5.68 2.31
C PRO A 79 7.54 5.03 3.64
N LEU A 80 6.23 4.83 3.85
CA LEU A 80 5.74 4.14 5.06
C LEU A 80 6.12 2.65 5.04
N HIS A 81 5.90 1.96 3.92
CA HIS A 81 6.38 0.61 3.67
C HIS A 81 7.36 0.64 2.52
N SER A 82 8.40 -0.19 2.58
CA SER A 82 9.30 -0.44 1.45
C SER A 82 9.93 -1.82 1.61
N GLU A 83 9.71 -2.72 0.65
CA GLU A 83 10.32 -4.05 0.65
C GLU A 83 10.70 -4.48 -0.76
N ALA A 84 11.96 -4.90 -0.90
CA ALA A 84 12.45 -5.66 -2.06
C ALA A 84 12.70 -7.11 -1.63
N ILE A 85 12.12 -8.06 -2.35
CA ILE A 85 12.24 -9.49 -2.06
C ILE A 85 12.39 -10.30 -3.36
N SER A 86 13.21 -11.35 -3.35
CA SER A 86 13.28 -12.25 -4.50
C SER A 86 11.92 -12.90 -4.75
N SER A 87 11.48 -12.93 -6.01
CA SER A 87 10.18 -13.53 -6.37
C SER A 87 10.09 -15.01 -6.00
N SER A 88 11.19 -15.74 -6.16
CA SER A 88 11.28 -17.15 -5.73
C SER A 88 11.04 -17.34 -4.22
N VAL A 89 11.58 -16.44 -3.38
CA VAL A 89 11.36 -16.48 -1.93
C VAL A 89 9.92 -16.08 -1.62
N LEU A 90 9.43 -15.01 -2.23
CA LEU A 90 8.06 -14.51 -2.04
C LEU A 90 7.02 -15.58 -2.35
N ASN A 91 7.22 -16.34 -3.43
CA ASN A 91 6.36 -17.45 -3.83
C ASN A 91 6.32 -18.56 -2.76
N VAL A 92 7.46 -18.87 -2.13
CA VAL A 92 7.55 -19.88 -1.08
C VAL A 92 6.90 -19.42 0.23
N ILE A 93 7.14 -18.18 0.64
CA ILE A 93 6.72 -17.72 1.98
C ILE A 93 5.28 -17.20 2.02
N SER A 94 4.75 -16.74 0.89
CA SER A 94 3.47 -16.02 0.85
C SER A 94 2.68 -16.24 -0.44
N GLU A 95 3.05 -17.24 -1.25
CA GLU A 95 2.37 -17.54 -2.52
C GLU A 95 2.33 -16.33 -3.47
N GLY A 96 3.41 -15.51 -3.48
CA GLY A 96 3.53 -14.34 -4.35
C GLY A 96 2.96 -13.04 -3.75
N ARG A 97 2.51 -13.05 -2.50
CA ARG A 97 1.90 -11.89 -1.85
C ARG A 97 2.90 -11.13 -0.98
N GLN A 98 3.20 -9.87 -1.30
CA GLN A 98 3.91 -8.98 -0.38
C GLN A 98 2.89 -8.40 0.61
N LEU A 99 3.16 -8.57 1.91
CA LEU A 99 2.28 -8.17 3.00
C LEU A 99 3.06 -7.28 3.97
N LEU A 100 2.80 -5.97 3.94
CA LEU A 100 3.51 -5.00 4.77
C LEU A 100 2.55 -4.30 5.73
N ARG A 101 3.06 -3.93 6.90
CA ARG A 101 2.31 -3.21 7.94
C ARG A 101 3.15 -2.04 8.42
N GLY A 102 2.51 -0.90 8.59
CA GLY A 102 3.15 0.33 9.01
C GLY A 102 2.13 1.23 9.68
N ASN A 103 2.59 2.00 10.66
CA ASN A 103 1.75 2.94 11.37
C ASN A 103 2.46 4.28 11.42
N SER A 104 1.72 5.37 11.23
CA SER A 104 2.28 6.70 11.37
C SER A 104 1.19 7.71 11.74
N LEU A 105 1.61 8.92 12.06
CA LEU A 105 0.76 10.07 12.24
C LEU A 105 0.52 10.73 10.88
N PHE A 106 -0.73 10.70 10.42
CA PHE A 106 -1.17 11.33 9.17
C PHE A 106 -2.09 12.50 9.46
N GLY A 107 -2.27 13.39 8.49
CA GLY A 107 -3.16 14.54 8.61
C GLY A 107 -2.81 15.65 7.63
N PRO A 108 -3.69 16.66 7.50
CA PRO A 108 -3.53 17.77 6.56
C PRO A 108 -2.23 18.57 6.76
N ASP A 109 -1.74 18.67 8.00
CA ASP A 109 -0.51 19.42 8.35
C ASP A 109 0.76 18.56 8.31
N ARG A 110 0.65 17.28 7.93
CA ARG A 110 1.76 16.32 7.91
C ARG A 110 1.78 15.53 6.60
N THR A 111 1.47 14.24 6.67
CA THR A 111 1.37 13.36 5.52
C THR A 111 -0.05 13.39 4.99
N THR A 112 -0.21 14.04 3.85
CA THR A 112 -1.51 14.27 3.24
C THR A 112 -1.94 13.15 2.32
N THR A 113 -1.00 12.45 1.68
CA THR A 113 -1.29 11.42 0.68
C THR A 113 -0.35 10.23 0.74
N LEU A 114 -0.88 9.04 0.42
CA LEU A 114 -0.14 7.80 0.18
C LEU A 114 -0.42 7.29 -1.23
N VAL A 115 0.63 6.89 -1.94
CA VAL A 115 0.53 6.26 -3.27
C VAL A 115 1.22 4.91 -3.23
N LEU A 116 0.55 3.84 -3.69
CA LEU A 116 1.20 2.55 -3.89
C LEU A 116 1.98 2.59 -5.21
N GLU A 117 3.28 2.31 -5.16
CA GLU A 117 4.07 2.03 -6.36
C GLU A 117 4.76 0.67 -6.23
N VAL A 118 4.99 0.04 -7.37
CA VAL A 118 5.64 -1.26 -7.45
C VAL A 118 6.73 -1.26 -8.52
N TRP A 119 7.67 -2.18 -8.42
CA TRP A 119 8.75 -2.38 -9.38
C TRP A 119 9.19 -3.84 -9.39
N GLN A 120 9.76 -4.28 -10.51
CA GLN A 120 10.31 -5.63 -10.68
C GLN A 120 11.40 -5.64 -11.77
N ASP A 121 12.28 -6.65 -11.77
CA ASP A 121 13.40 -6.79 -12.72
C ASP A 121 13.53 -8.18 -13.37
N SER A 122 12.42 -8.88 -13.57
CA SER A 122 12.39 -10.21 -14.22
C SER A 122 12.92 -10.22 -15.66
N GLY A 123 13.03 -9.06 -16.33
CA GLY A 123 13.43 -8.94 -17.72
C GLY A 123 12.26 -8.89 -18.72
N HIS A 124 11.02 -9.10 -18.25
CA HIS A 124 9.78 -8.99 -19.00
C HIS A 124 8.67 -8.41 -18.13
N ASP A 125 7.49 -8.18 -18.71
CA ASP A 125 6.35 -7.63 -17.98
C ASP A 125 5.73 -8.69 -17.05
N ILE A 126 5.45 -8.30 -15.80
CA ILE A 126 4.83 -9.16 -14.79
C ILE A 126 3.50 -8.57 -14.35
N GLU A 127 2.51 -9.43 -14.15
CA GLU A 127 1.20 -9.03 -13.64
C GLU A 127 1.23 -8.86 -12.11
N VAL A 128 0.75 -7.71 -11.63
CA VAL A 128 0.15 -7.59 -10.30
C VAL A 128 -1.32 -7.94 -10.45
N ARG A 129 -1.73 -9.06 -9.86
CA ARG A 129 -3.08 -9.61 -9.93
C ARG A 129 -4.07 -8.85 -9.05
N TYR A 130 -3.57 -8.32 -7.94
CA TYR A 130 -4.37 -7.58 -6.98
C TYR A 130 -3.46 -6.72 -6.11
N ALA A 131 -3.95 -5.56 -5.69
CA ALA A 131 -3.32 -4.75 -4.68
C ALA A 131 -4.37 -4.10 -3.77
N GLU A 132 -4.01 -3.94 -2.50
CA GLU A 132 -4.90 -3.41 -1.47
C GLU A 132 -4.12 -2.60 -0.44
N LEU A 133 -4.72 -1.49 -0.02
CA LEU A 133 -4.37 -0.76 1.18
C LEU A 133 -5.59 -0.74 2.11
N ILE A 134 -5.41 -1.27 3.32
CA ILE A 134 -6.39 -1.14 4.40
C ILE A 134 -5.88 -0.09 5.36
N VAL A 135 -6.67 0.96 5.55
CA VAL A 135 -6.36 2.04 6.50
C VAL A 135 -7.29 1.92 7.71
N ARG A 136 -6.72 1.98 8.90
CA ARG A 136 -7.44 1.94 10.18
C ARG A 136 -6.99 3.09 11.04
N GLU A 137 -7.94 3.86 11.53
CA GLU A 137 -7.65 4.83 12.58
C GLU A 137 -7.38 4.08 13.90
N LEU A 138 -6.20 4.31 14.48
CA LEU A 138 -5.85 3.81 15.79
C LEU A 138 -6.42 4.79 16.82
N ARG A 139 -7.51 4.40 17.49
CA ARG A 139 -8.03 5.12 18.66
C ARG A 139 -7.06 4.98 19.83
N VAL A 140 -6.02 5.79 19.83
CA VAL A 140 -5.10 5.89 20.95
C VAL A 140 -5.74 6.85 21.98
N PRO A 141 -5.95 6.44 23.23
CA PRO A 141 -6.28 7.39 24.29
C PRO A 141 -5.04 8.28 24.50
N TRP A 142 -5.05 9.46 23.89
CA TRP A 142 -4.05 10.48 24.18
C TRP A 142 -4.31 10.98 25.59
N HIS A 143 -3.39 10.71 26.52
CA HIS A 143 -3.29 11.57 27.70
C HIS A 143 -2.80 12.92 27.20
N ILE A 144 -3.72 13.88 27.12
CA ILE A 144 -3.38 15.29 27.06
C ILE A 144 -3.07 15.67 28.50
N ASP A 145 -1.79 15.83 28.82
CA ASP A 145 -1.37 16.55 30.02
C ASP A 145 -1.67 18.05 29.87
#